data_AF-A0A7W1U5A3-F1
#
_entry.id   AF-A0A7W1U5A3-F1
#
_cell.length_a   1.000
_cell.length_b   1.000
_cell.length_c   1.000
_cell.angle_alpha   90.00
_cell.angle_beta   90.00
_cell.angle_gamma   90.00
#
_symmetry.space_group_name_H-M   'P 1'
#
loop_
_entity.id
_entity.type
_entity.pdbx_description
1 polymer ?
#
loop_
_entity_poly.entity_id
_entity_poly.type
_entity_poly.pdbx_seq_one_letter_code
_entity_poly.pdbx_strand_id
1 'polypeptide(L)'
;MDNGKIITAAGLSSGIDGAFHLIAKIKGQGTAQEVALGMEYRWDPVSKFARAALADMRLPDFSGIEAELLSTEGDSDRWESRALVAKPNSAADILYSLGKQVVTGTPRTRGPVTLLPPSSTDSPQPEIEWKFTDEQGHPWRGSGRVEPAADHRGKFYLTLKLLRQTEDQKS
;
A
#
# COMPACT_ATOMS: atom_id res chain seq x y z
N MET A 1 3.07 -17.23 27.19
CA MET A 1 2.03 -17.78 26.29
C MET A 1 1.04 -16.67 26.07
N ASP A 2 1.02 -16.10 24.86
CA ASP A 2 0.21 -14.93 24.52
C ASP A 2 -0.85 -15.34 23.49
N ASN A 3 -2.11 -15.21 23.90
CA ASN A 3 -3.29 -15.47 23.10
C ASN A 3 -3.75 -14.16 22.45
N GLY A 4 -3.50 -14.01 21.15
CA GLY A 4 -4.45 -13.36 20.23
C GLY A 4 -4.88 -11.92 20.52
N LYS A 5 -4.01 -11.05 21.05
CA LYS A 5 -4.26 -9.61 21.02
C LYS A 5 -3.66 -8.99 19.76
N ILE A 6 -4.58 -8.57 18.89
CA ILE A 6 -4.37 -7.76 17.67
C ILE A 6 -3.27 -6.72 17.90
N ILE A 7 -2.18 -6.83 17.14
CA ILE A 7 -1.17 -5.77 17.01
C ILE A 7 -1.48 -5.05 15.70
N THR A 8 -2.13 -3.88 15.77
CA THR A 8 -2.31 -3.01 14.60
C THR A 8 -1.15 -2.01 14.56
N ALA A 9 -0.15 -2.25 13.73
CA ALA A 9 0.83 -1.24 13.36
C ALA A 9 0.35 -0.55 12.08
N ALA A 10 -0.35 0.59 12.22
CA ALA A 10 -0.49 1.52 11.09
C ALA A 10 0.89 2.13 10.81
N GLY A 11 1.29 2.19 9.53
CA GLY A 11 2.60 2.66 9.07
C GLY A 11 3.09 3.92 9.80
N LEU A 12 4.16 3.75 10.57
CA LEU A 12 4.63 4.70 11.58
C LEU A 12 5.25 5.98 11.00
N SER A 13 5.63 6.04 9.72
CA SER A 13 6.33 7.21 9.17
C SER A 13 5.42 8.29 8.56
N SER A 14 4.35 7.94 7.84
CA SER A 14 3.50 8.93 7.15
C SER A 14 2.39 9.55 8.01
N GLY A 15 2.01 8.88 9.11
CA GLY A 15 1.08 9.42 10.09
C GLY A 15 1.66 10.59 10.89
N ILE A 16 2.98 10.56 11.15
CA ILE A 16 3.67 11.57 11.94
C ILE A 16 3.78 12.90 11.18
N ASP A 17 4.15 12.87 9.90
CA ASP A 17 4.16 14.09 9.05
C ASP A 17 2.76 14.70 8.92
N GLY A 18 1.72 13.85 8.81
CA GLY A 18 0.33 14.27 8.82
C GLY A 18 -0.11 14.91 10.15
N ALA A 19 0.37 14.39 11.28
CA ALA A 19 0.10 14.97 12.60
C ALA A 19 0.77 16.35 12.73
N PHE A 20 2.02 16.51 12.29
CA PHE A 20 2.69 17.80 12.26
C PHE A 20 1.99 18.81 11.34
N HIS A 21 1.38 18.36 10.23
CA HIS A 21 0.48 19.23 9.47
C HIS A 21 -0.62 19.84 10.31
N LEU A 22 -1.30 18.96 11.04
CA LEU A 22 -2.52 19.30 11.73
C LEU A 22 -2.19 20.25 12.88
N ILE A 23 -1.08 19.98 13.58
CA ILE A 23 -0.52 20.89 14.57
C ILE A 23 -0.21 22.24 13.93
N ALA A 24 0.47 22.28 12.77
CA ALA A 24 0.78 23.53 12.09
C ALA A 24 -0.48 24.32 11.67
N LYS A 25 -1.54 23.63 11.24
CA LYS A 25 -2.82 24.24 10.83
C LYS A 25 -3.63 24.78 12.01
N ILE A 26 -3.61 24.08 13.16
CA ILE A 26 -4.42 24.43 14.34
C ILE A 26 -3.67 25.37 15.30
N LYS A 27 -2.37 25.17 15.45
CA LYS A 27 -1.51 25.81 16.46
C LYS A 27 -0.37 26.64 15.88
N GLY A 28 -0.27 26.73 14.55
CA GLY A 28 0.79 27.45 13.86
C GLY A 28 2.07 26.63 13.67
N GLN A 29 2.86 27.04 12.68
CA GLN A 29 4.10 26.35 12.24
C GLN A 29 5.13 26.19 13.36
N GLY A 30 5.36 27.22 14.18
CA GLY A 30 6.35 27.16 15.27
C GLY A 30 6.06 26.03 16.27
N THR A 31 4.79 25.83 16.64
CA THR A 31 4.37 24.74 17.54
C THR A 31 4.65 23.36 16.93
N ALA A 32 4.44 23.19 15.62
CA ALA A 32 4.75 21.93 14.96
C ALA A 32 6.27 21.65 14.92
N GLN A 33 7.09 22.68 14.70
CA GLN A 33 8.56 22.57 14.75
C GLN A 33 9.06 22.22 16.16
N GLU A 34 8.48 22.85 17.20
CA GLU A 34 8.82 22.58 18.59
C GLU A 34 8.49 21.13 18.98
N VAL A 35 7.30 20.64 18.62
CA VAL A 35 6.92 19.24 18.90
C VAL A 35 7.82 18.27 18.11
N ALA A 36 8.17 18.58 16.85
CA ALA A 36 9.07 17.75 16.05
C ALA A 36 10.46 17.68 16.67
N LEU A 37 11.00 18.82 17.10
CA LEU A 37 12.28 18.91 17.80
C LEU A 37 12.26 18.12 19.12
N GLY A 38 11.19 18.26 19.92
CA GLY A 38 11.03 17.52 21.17
C GLY A 38 10.92 16.01 21.01
N MET A 39 10.50 15.54 19.83
CA MET A 39 10.46 14.12 19.46
C MET A 39 11.73 13.65 18.72
N GLU A 40 12.71 14.53 18.52
CA GLU A 40 13.89 14.31 17.67
C GLU A 40 13.52 13.86 16.23
N TYR A 41 12.34 14.27 15.76
CA TYR A 41 11.81 13.88 14.47
C TYR A 41 12.16 14.92 13.40
N ARG A 42 12.74 14.47 12.30
CA ARG A 42 13.12 15.34 11.18
C ARG A 42 11.90 15.65 10.30
N TRP A 43 11.03 16.53 10.79
CA TRP A 43 9.86 17.00 10.05
C TRP A 43 10.25 17.95 8.90
N ASP A 44 9.74 17.68 7.70
CA ASP A 44 9.82 18.59 6.55
C ASP A 44 8.46 19.28 6.31
N PRO A 45 8.33 20.59 6.62
CA PRO A 45 7.08 21.34 6.48
C PRO A 45 6.70 21.64 5.02
N VAL A 46 7.62 21.45 4.07
CA VAL A 46 7.40 21.63 2.62
C VAL A 46 6.87 20.34 1.99
N SER A 47 7.05 19.20 2.66
CA SER A 47 6.47 17.93 2.25
C SER A 47 4.95 18.08 2.15
N LYS A 48 4.41 17.94 0.93
CA LYS A 48 2.96 18.03 0.66
C LYS A 48 2.26 16.94 1.46
N PHE A 49 1.60 17.35 2.53
CA PHE A 49 0.77 16.53 3.39
C PHE A 49 0.04 15.43 2.65
N ALA A 50 0.30 14.14 2.83
CA ALA A 50 1.34 13.28 3.40
C ALA A 50 0.64 11.92 3.58
N ARG A 51 -0.70 11.95 3.75
CA ARG A 51 -1.61 10.81 3.66
C ARG A 51 -2.38 10.78 2.33
N ALA A 52 -3.11 11.85 2.00
CA ALA A 52 -3.95 11.89 0.79
C ALA A 52 -3.17 11.82 -0.54
N ALA A 53 -1.86 12.10 -0.49
CA ALA A 53 -0.95 12.05 -1.62
C ALA A 53 -0.24 10.69 -1.79
N LEU A 54 -0.24 9.84 -0.76
CA LEU A 54 0.48 8.57 -0.79
C LEU A 54 -0.05 7.66 -1.90
N ALA A 55 0.85 6.80 -2.38
CA ALA A 55 0.51 5.80 -3.36
C ALA A 55 -0.63 4.87 -2.88
N ASP A 56 -0.74 4.57 -1.57
CA ASP A 56 -1.78 3.67 -1.05
C ASP A 56 -3.21 4.18 -1.19
N MET A 57 -3.40 5.50 -1.30
CA MET A 57 -4.71 6.10 -1.61
C MET A 57 -5.23 5.74 -3.01
N ARG A 58 -4.41 5.06 -3.82
CA ARG A 58 -4.75 4.52 -5.14
C ARG A 58 -4.94 3.01 -5.11
N LEU A 59 -4.87 2.35 -3.96
CA LEU A 59 -5.27 0.95 -3.83
C LEU A 59 -6.78 0.86 -3.58
N PRO A 60 -7.45 -0.20 -4.07
CA PRO A 60 -8.84 -0.46 -3.74
C PRO A 60 -9.01 -0.77 -2.24
N ASP A 61 -10.25 -0.68 -1.76
CA ASP A 61 -10.61 -1.37 -0.52
C ASP A 61 -10.58 -2.89 -0.78
N PHE A 62 -9.83 -3.61 0.04
CA PHE A 62 -9.69 -5.06 -0.06
C PHE A 62 -10.71 -5.81 0.81
N SER A 63 -11.81 -5.17 1.18
CA SER A 63 -12.91 -5.80 1.94
C SER A 63 -13.38 -7.10 1.29
N GLY A 64 -13.30 -8.20 2.04
CA GLY A 64 -13.54 -9.56 1.56
C GLY A 64 -12.31 -10.48 1.62
N ILE A 65 -11.11 -9.93 1.85
CA ILE A 65 -9.91 -10.69 2.20
C ILE A 65 -9.70 -10.55 3.71
N GLU A 66 -9.74 -11.66 4.46
CA GLU A 66 -9.42 -11.67 5.89
C GLU A 66 -7.90 -11.65 6.04
N ALA A 67 -7.33 -10.45 6.24
CA ALA A 67 -5.90 -10.23 6.35
C ALA A 67 -5.51 -9.44 7.60
N GLU A 68 -4.41 -9.86 8.23
CA GLU A 68 -3.73 -9.11 9.29
C GLU A 68 -2.58 -8.31 8.67
N LEU A 69 -2.64 -6.98 8.75
CA LEU A 69 -1.59 -6.11 8.21
C LEU A 69 -0.32 -6.23 9.06
N LEU A 70 0.79 -6.64 8.43
CA LEU A 70 2.08 -6.84 9.11
C LEU A 70 2.99 -5.61 8.95
N SER A 71 3.04 -5.05 7.73
CA SER A 71 3.87 -3.88 7.45
C SER A 71 3.29 -3.05 6.31
N THR A 72 3.61 -1.75 6.35
CA THR A 72 3.33 -0.78 5.28
C THR A 72 4.47 0.21 5.22
N GLU A 73 4.98 0.46 4.03
CA GLU A 73 6.00 1.47 3.76
C GLU A 73 5.75 2.13 2.40
N GLY A 74 6.14 3.39 2.27
CA GLY A 74 6.01 4.10 1.01
C GLY A 74 5.90 5.60 1.16
N ASP A 75 5.68 6.24 0.02
CA ASP A 75 5.61 7.67 -0.19
C ASP A 75 4.54 8.00 -1.26
N SER A 76 4.63 9.17 -1.91
CA SER A 76 3.69 9.59 -2.95
C SER A 76 3.77 8.79 -4.25
N ASP A 77 4.84 8.03 -4.45
CA ASP A 77 5.21 7.41 -5.72
C ASP A 77 5.40 5.89 -5.58
N ARG A 78 5.72 5.41 -4.39
CA ARG A 78 5.86 3.99 -4.07
C ARG A 78 4.98 3.62 -2.87
N TRP A 79 4.36 2.46 -2.93
CA TRP A 79 3.81 1.78 -1.76
C TRP A 79 4.18 0.31 -1.74
N GLU A 80 4.42 -0.22 -0.56
CA GLU A 80 4.51 -1.64 -0.30
C GLU A 80 3.76 -1.97 0.99
N SER A 81 2.91 -3.00 0.95
CA SER A 81 2.25 -3.52 2.13
C SER A 81 2.34 -5.04 2.18
N ARG A 82 2.56 -5.58 3.37
CA ARG A 82 2.57 -7.02 3.62
C ARG A 82 1.50 -7.38 4.64
N ALA A 83 0.71 -8.39 4.34
CA ALA A 83 -0.33 -8.89 5.21
C ALA A 83 -0.33 -10.42 5.30
N LEU A 84 -0.75 -10.94 6.45
CA LEU A 84 -1.00 -12.37 6.66
C LEU A 84 -2.47 -12.65 6.36
N VAL A 85 -2.74 -13.37 5.28
CA VAL A 85 -4.08 -13.72 4.82
C VAL A 85 -4.50 -15.07 5.38
N ALA A 86 -5.64 -15.09 6.07
CA ALA A 86 -6.27 -16.29 6.59
C ALA A 86 -7.38 -16.83 5.67
N LYS A 87 -8.12 -15.93 5.00
CA LYS A 87 -9.12 -16.29 3.99
C LYS A 87 -9.10 -15.30 2.81
N PRO A 88 -9.25 -15.77 1.55
CA PRO A 88 -9.29 -17.17 1.13
C PRO A 88 -8.02 -17.97 1.48
N ASN A 89 -8.10 -19.30 1.57
CA ASN A 89 -7.01 -20.16 2.03
C ASN A 89 -6.27 -20.87 0.88
N SER A 90 -6.33 -20.31 -0.33
CA SER A 90 -5.54 -20.75 -1.48
C SER A 90 -4.94 -19.54 -2.19
N ALA A 91 -3.73 -19.66 -2.72
CA ALA A 91 -3.08 -18.55 -3.42
C ALA A 91 -3.88 -18.12 -4.66
N ALA A 92 -4.49 -19.07 -5.38
CA ALA A 92 -5.31 -18.79 -6.55
C ALA A 92 -6.56 -17.97 -6.20
N ASP A 93 -7.27 -18.31 -5.12
CA ASP A 93 -8.48 -17.60 -4.70
C ASP A 93 -8.16 -16.21 -4.13
N ILE A 94 -7.02 -16.07 -3.43
CA ILE A 94 -6.52 -14.78 -2.97
C ILE A 94 -6.24 -13.88 -4.18
N LEU A 95 -5.48 -14.36 -5.18
CA LEU A 95 -5.17 -13.58 -6.38
C LEU A 95 -6.40 -13.27 -7.24
N TYR A 96 -7.36 -14.20 -7.32
CA TYR A 96 -8.62 -13.98 -8.01
C TYR A 96 -9.42 -12.84 -7.34
N SER A 97 -9.57 -12.89 -6.02
CA SER A 97 -10.28 -11.87 -5.25
C SER A 97 -9.59 -10.51 -5.34
N LEU A 98 -8.26 -10.51 -5.23
CA LEU A 98 -7.41 -9.34 -5.38
C LEU A 98 -7.58 -8.70 -6.76
N GLY A 99 -7.44 -9.50 -7.82
CA GLY A 99 -7.56 -9.02 -9.20
C GLY A 99 -8.94 -8.42 -9.48
N LYS A 100 -10.01 -9.04 -8.97
CA LYS A 100 -11.37 -8.49 -9.04
C LYS A 100 -11.46 -7.12 -8.37
N GLN A 101 -10.98 -6.98 -7.13
CA GLN A 101 -11.01 -5.72 -6.39
C GLN A 101 -10.15 -4.62 -7.06
N VAL A 102 -8.98 -4.97 -7.57
CA VAL A 102 -8.13 -4.06 -8.34
C VAL A 102 -8.86 -3.53 -9.57
N VAL A 103 -9.50 -4.39 -10.36
CA VAL A 103 -10.19 -3.95 -11.58
C VAL A 103 -11.42 -3.10 -11.28
N THR A 104 -12.21 -3.44 -10.26
CA THR A 104 -13.49 -2.79 -10.01
C THR A 104 -13.43 -1.65 -8.99
N GLY A 105 -12.42 -1.64 -8.12
CA GLY A 105 -12.39 -0.83 -6.90
C GLY A 105 -11.22 0.14 -6.80
N THR A 106 -10.28 0.15 -7.75
CA THR A 106 -9.15 1.10 -7.72
C THR A 106 -9.70 2.52 -7.86
N PRO A 107 -9.47 3.41 -6.87
CA PRO A 107 -10.02 4.76 -6.88
C PRO A 107 -9.13 5.71 -7.71
N ARG A 108 -9.65 6.91 -7.99
CA ARG A 108 -8.89 8.04 -8.59
C ARG A 108 -8.19 7.70 -9.90
N THR A 109 -8.81 6.88 -10.74
CA THR A 109 -8.28 6.51 -12.04
C THR A 109 -8.82 7.41 -13.15
N ARG A 110 -7.99 7.64 -14.16
CA ARG A 110 -8.38 8.12 -15.48
C ARG A 110 -8.42 6.92 -16.43
N GLY A 111 -9.61 6.36 -16.64
CA GLY A 111 -9.80 5.19 -17.50
C GLY A 111 -9.68 3.86 -16.75
N PRO A 112 -9.62 2.73 -17.49
CA PRO A 112 -9.71 1.40 -16.91
C PRO A 112 -8.41 0.97 -16.22
N VAL A 113 -8.55 0.18 -15.16
CA VAL A 113 -7.45 -0.61 -14.59
C VAL A 113 -7.35 -1.91 -15.36
N THR A 114 -6.14 -2.26 -15.80
CA THR A 114 -5.89 -3.43 -16.65
C THR A 114 -4.94 -4.39 -15.96
N LEU A 115 -5.38 -5.63 -15.74
CA LEU A 115 -4.48 -6.72 -15.36
C LEU A 115 -3.53 -7.03 -16.51
N LEU A 116 -2.25 -7.20 -16.19
CA LEU A 116 -1.23 -7.60 -17.16
C LEU A 116 -1.16 -9.13 -17.23
N PRO A 117 -0.86 -9.69 -18.41
CA PRO A 117 -0.60 -11.12 -18.51
C PRO A 117 0.62 -11.49 -17.65
N PRO A 118 0.66 -12.71 -17.10
CA PRO A 118 1.82 -13.16 -16.33
C PRO A 118 3.09 -13.11 -17.19
N SER A 119 4.15 -12.49 -16.68
CA SER A 119 5.42 -12.31 -17.40
C SER A 119 6.15 -13.64 -17.66
N SER A 120 5.87 -14.67 -16.84
CA SER A 120 6.31 -16.06 -17.06
C SER A 120 5.37 -17.04 -16.37
N THR A 121 4.96 -18.10 -17.07
CA THR A 121 4.20 -19.22 -16.48
C THR A 121 5.04 -20.06 -15.51
N ASP A 122 6.36 -19.84 -15.49
CA ASP A 122 7.37 -20.57 -14.71
C ASP A 122 7.80 -19.83 -13.42
N SER A 123 7.18 -18.70 -13.08
CA SER A 123 7.46 -18.04 -11.80
C SER A 123 7.05 -18.95 -10.65
N PRO A 124 7.97 -19.27 -9.71
CA PRO A 124 7.68 -20.20 -8.61
C PRO A 124 6.65 -19.68 -7.62
N GLN A 125 6.29 -18.39 -7.70
CA GLN A 125 5.40 -17.72 -6.77
C GLN A 125 4.20 -17.11 -7.51
N PRO A 126 2.97 -17.41 -7.10
CA PRO A 126 1.76 -16.81 -7.66
C PRO A 126 1.77 -15.27 -7.52
N GLU A 127 1.65 -14.57 -8.64
CA GLU A 127 1.62 -13.10 -8.69
C GLU A 127 0.65 -12.60 -9.78
N ILE A 128 0.06 -11.44 -9.54
CA ILE A 128 -0.61 -10.64 -10.57
C ILE A 128 0.06 -9.28 -10.69
N GLU A 129 0.03 -8.70 -11.88
CA GLU A 129 0.43 -7.32 -12.15
C GLU A 129 -0.72 -6.55 -12.77
N TRP A 130 -0.77 -5.23 -12.55
CA TRP A 130 -1.75 -4.35 -13.18
C TRP A 130 -1.18 -2.98 -13.48
N LYS A 131 -1.83 -2.27 -14.39
CA LYS A 131 -1.54 -0.88 -14.71
C LYS A 131 -2.80 -0.03 -14.73
N PHE A 132 -2.64 1.25 -14.43
CA PHE A 132 -3.66 2.28 -14.60
C PHE A 132 -3.02 3.65 -14.73
N THR A 133 -3.81 4.64 -15.10
CA THR A 133 -3.43 6.06 -15.06
C THR A 133 -4.27 6.73 -13.99
N ASP A 134 -3.67 7.58 -13.15
CA ASP A 134 -4.42 8.32 -12.14
C ASP A 134 -5.15 9.55 -12.73
N GLU A 135 -6.01 10.17 -11.93
CA GLU A 135 -6.77 11.36 -12.31
C GLU A 135 -5.91 12.56 -12.76
N GLN A 136 -4.63 12.59 -12.36
CA GLN A 136 -3.65 13.61 -12.73
C GLN A 136 -2.87 13.24 -14.00
N GLY A 137 -3.11 12.06 -14.57
CA GLY A 137 -2.44 11.57 -15.77
C GLY A 137 -1.15 10.79 -15.51
N HIS A 138 -0.78 10.53 -14.25
CA HIS A 138 0.42 9.76 -13.96
C HIS A 138 0.18 8.27 -14.22
N PRO A 139 1.09 7.58 -14.93
CA PRO A 139 1.02 6.13 -15.09
C PRO A 139 1.47 5.40 -13.82
N TRP A 140 0.79 4.30 -13.49
CA TRP A 140 1.05 3.47 -12.31
C TRP A 140 1.12 1.99 -12.71
N ARG A 141 2.02 1.26 -12.03
CA ARG A 141 2.05 -0.21 -12.02
C ARG A 141 1.89 -0.71 -10.60
N GLY A 142 1.07 -1.74 -10.41
CA GLY A 142 1.00 -2.47 -9.17
C GLY A 142 1.26 -3.96 -9.37
N SER A 143 1.68 -4.62 -8.30
CA SER A 143 1.80 -6.07 -8.27
C SER A 143 1.31 -6.63 -6.93
N GLY A 144 0.85 -7.87 -6.97
CA GLY A 144 0.32 -8.59 -5.83
C GLY A 144 0.81 -10.01 -5.85
N ARG A 145 1.65 -10.36 -4.87
CA ARG A 145 2.31 -11.65 -4.77
C ARG A 145 1.83 -12.41 -3.54
N VAL A 146 1.59 -13.70 -3.71
CA VAL A 146 1.11 -14.58 -2.64
C VAL A 146 2.10 -15.72 -2.43
N GLU A 147 2.53 -15.89 -1.18
CA GLU A 147 3.49 -16.92 -0.76
C GLU A 147 2.94 -17.70 0.44
N PRO A 148 3.15 -19.02 0.55
CA PRO A 148 2.80 -19.75 1.76
C PRO A 148 3.51 -19.17 2.99
N ALA A 149 2.78 -18.98 4.08
CA ALA A 149 3.38 -18.55 5.35
C ALA A 149 3.99 -19.77 6.05
N ALA A 150 5.31 -19.94 5.94
CA ALA A 150 6.03 -21.11 6.48
C ALA A 150 5.86 -21.28 8.00
N ASP A 151 5.64 -20.19 8.70
CA ASP A 151 5.39 -20.06 10.14
C ASP A 151 3.90 -20.09 10.53
N HIS A 152 2.99 -20.02 9.55
CA HIS A 152 1.55 -20.03 9.78
C HIS A 152 0.84 -21.03 8.84
N ARG A 153 0.63 -22.25 9.34
CA ARG A 153 -0.02 -23.33 8.57
C ARG A 153 -1.37 -22.89 7.98
N GLY A 154 -1.52 -23.05 6.67
CA GLY A 154 -2.76 -22.75 5.94
C GLY A 154 -3.03 -21.26 5.71
N LYS A 155 -2.08 -20.39 6.05
CA LYS A 155 -2.13 -18.94 5.76
C LYS A 155 -1.10 -18.57 4.70
N PHE A 156 -1.25 -17.37 4.16
CA PHE A 156 -0.38 -16.85 3.11
C PHE A 156 0.11 -15.44 3.44
N TYR A 157 1.34 -15.13 3.05
CA TYR A 157 1.80 -13.76 2.94
C TYR A 157 1.31 -13.17 1.63
N LEU A 158 0.59 -12.06 1.71
CA LEU A 158 0.27 -11.21 0.57
C LEU A 158 1.17 -9.98 0.62
N THR A 159 1.96 -9.77 -0.44
CA THR A 159 2.75 -8.55 -0.64
C THR A 159 2.14 -7.77 -1.81
N LEU A 160 1.70 -6.54 -1.55
CA LEU A 160 1.22 -5.62 -2.55
C LEU A 160 2.26 -4.53 -2.77
N LYS A 161 2.55 -4.22 -4.03
CA LYS A 161 3.41 -3.12 -4.43
C LYS A 161 2.67 -2.20 -5.39
N LEU A 162 2.96 -0.91 -5.31
CA LEU A 162 2.45 0.10 -6.23
C LEU A 162 3.55 1.11 -6.53
N LEU A 163 3.78 1.41 -7.81
CA LEU A 163 4.88 2.24 -8.29
C LEU A 163 4.40 3.19 -9.40
N ARG A 164 4.61 4.48 -9.19
CA ARG A 164 4.44 5.50 -10.23
C ARG A 164 5.51 5.30 -11.29
N GLN A 165 5.09 5.24 -12.54
CA GLN A 165 5.99 5.10 -13.68
C GLN A 165 6.42 6.50 -14.14
N THR A 166 7.71 6.66 -14.44
CA THR A 166 8.21 7.84 -15.16
C THR A 166 8.09 7.60 -16.66
N GLU A 167 7.76 8.63 -17.46
CA GLU A 167 7.53 8.50 -18.91
C GLU A 167 8.73 7.95 -19.73
N ASP A 168 9.92 7.87 -19.14
CA ASP A 168 11.17 7.45 -19.80
C ASP A 168 11.38 5.93 -19.98
N GLN A 169 10.33 5.10 -19.82
CA GLN A 169 10.40 3.69 -20.22
C GLN A 169 9.48 3.37 -21.40
N LYS A 170 9.74 4.03 -22.52
CA LYS A 170 9.51 3.44 -23.85
C LYS A 170 10.85 2.93 -24.38
N SER A 171 11.07 1.62 -24.29
CA SER A 171 11.95 0.92 -25.24
C SER A 171 11.22 0.75 -26.58
#